data_AF-A0A2G9S7M9-F1
#
_entry.id   AF-A0A2G9S7M9-F1
#
_cell.length_a   1.000
_cell.length_b   1.000
_cell.length_c   1.000
_cell.angle_alpha   90.00
_cell.angle_beta   90.00
_cell.angle_gamma   90.00
#
_symmetry.space_group_name_H-M   'P 1'
#
loop_
_entity.id
_entity.type
_entity.pdbx_description
1 polymer ?
#
loop_
_entity_poly.entity_id
_entity_poly.type
_entity_poly.pdbx_seq_one_letter_code
_entity_poly.pdbx_strand_id
1 'polypeptide(L)'
;MFKQLLSAQAKRLNLPEKKSVFSIGIPPFYTKYEDALEYHRQALVLIPQNASTYSAIGYIHSLMGNFESAIDYFHTALGLRRDDTFSVTMLGHCIEMNRDQGQVKML
;
A
#
# COMPACT_ATOMS: atom_id res chain seq x y z
N MET A 1 -5.61 -5.77 -36.28
CA MET A 1 -4.33 -5.01 -36.31
C MET A 1 -4.22 -3.90 -35.26
N PHE A 2 -5.31 -3.35 -34.70
CA PHE A 2 -5.23 -2.27 -33.68
C PHE A 2 -4.65 -2.67 -32.31
N LYS A 3 -4.80 -3.93 -31.90
CA LYS A 3 -4.31 -4.41 -30.58
C LYS A 3 -2.79 -4.39 -30.44
N GLN A 4 -2.04 -4.55 -31.53
CA GLN A 4 -0.57 -4.55 -31.48
C GLN A 4 0.04 -3.14 -31.48
N LEU A 5 -0.66 -2.15 -32.03
CA LEU A 5 -0.19 -0.76 -32.00
C LEU A 5 -0.33 -0.16 -30.59
N LEU A 6 -1.40 -0.52 -29.86
CA LEU A 6 -1.60 -0.06 -28.49
C LEU A 6 -0.54 -0.62 -27.52
N SER A 7 -0.17 -1.90 -27.66
CA SER A 7 0.86 -2.52 -26.82
C SER A 7 2.27 -2.00 -27.13
N ALA A 8 2.54 -1.63 -28.39
CA ALA A 8 3.81 -1.00 -28.76
C ALA A 8 3.94 0.43 -28.21
N GLN A 9 2.84 1.17 -28.12
CA GLN A 9 2.83 2.54 -27.60
C GLN A 9 2.89 2.57 -26.06
N ALA A 10 2.24 1.62 -25.39
CA ALA A 10 2.26 1.46 -23.93
C ALA A 10 3.66 1.09 -23.38
N LYS A 11 4.50 0.42 -24.17
CA LYS A 11 5.89 0.09 -23.77
C LYS A 11 6.85 1.29 -23.81
N ARG A 12 6.47 2.37 -24.50
CA ARG A 12 7.32 3.56 -24.75
C ARG A 12 7.07 4.68 -23.74
N LEU A 13 5.86 4.74 -23.17
CA LEU A 13 5.61 5.48 -21.93
C LEU A 13 5.93 4.52 -20.79
N ASN A 14 6.97 4.79 -20.03
CA ASN A 14 7.31 4.11 -18.78
C ASN A 14 6.27 4.40 -17.67
N LEU A 15 4.98 4.36 -18.01
CA LEU A 15 3.90 4.18 -17.08
C LEU A 15 3.94 2.70 -16.71
N PRO A 16 4.08 2.33 -15.43
CA PRO A 16 3.97 0.94 -15.04
C PRO A 16 2.65 0.45 -15.61
N GLU A 17 2.79 -0.46 -16.58
CA GLU A 17 1.68 -0.98 -17.34
C GLU A 17 0.55 -1.28 -16.35
N LYS A 18 -0.61 -0.72 -16.66
CA LYS A 18 -1.94 -1.19 -16.28
C LYS A 18 -2.02 -2.69 -16.61
N LYS A 19 -1.24 -3.50 -15.91
CA LYS A 19 -1.00 -4.92 -16.11
C LYS A 19 -2.27 -5.55 -15.63
N SER A 20 -3.22 -5.70 -16.54
CA SER A 20 -3.92 -6.96 -16.76
C SER A 20 -4.14 -7.79 -15.48
N VAL A 21 -4.67 -7.18 -14.42
CA VAL A 21 -5.03 -7.88 -13.18
C VAL A 21 -6.37 -8.60 -13.35
N PHE A 22 -7.07 -8.33 -14.45
CA PHE A 22 -8.40 -8.82 -14.74
C PHE A 22 -8.45 -10.31 -15.15
N SER A 23 -7.31 -10.96 -15.36
CA SER A 23 -7.25 -12.34 -15.91
C SER A 23 -6.77 -13.42 -14.93
N ILE A 24 -6.42 -13.02 -13.71
CA ILE A 24 -6.17 -13.93 -12.59
C ILE A 24 -7.22 -13.59 -11.54
N GLY A 25 -7.87 -14.59 -10.94
CA GLY A 25 -9.04 -14.43 -10.07
C GLY A 25 -8.76 -13.70 -8.75
N ILE A 26 -8.15 -12.51 -8.80
CA ILE A 26 -7.87 -11.68 -7.66
C ILE A 26 -9.18 -10.96 -7.27
N PRO A 27 -9.65 -11.08 -6.03
CA PRO A 27 -10.86 -10.38 -5.60
C PRO A 27 -10.67 -8.86 -5.79
N PRO A 28 -11.73 -8.12 -6.20
CA PRO A 28 -11.66 -6.71 -6.60
C PRO A 28 -11.14 -5.75 -5.51
N PHE A 29 -10.97 -6.25 -4.29
CA PHE A 29 -10.36 -5.53 -3.18
C PHE A 29 -8.84 -5.32 -3.38
N TYR A 30 -8.10 -6.32 -3.87
CA TYR A 30 -6.64 -6.21 -4.03
C TYR A 30 -6.25 -5.14 -5.05
N THR A 31 -6.93 -5.10 -6.20
CA THR A 31 -6.69 -4.10 -7.25
C THR A 31 -6.87 -2.67 -6.74
N LYS A 32 -7.91 -2.42 -5.90
CA LYS A 32 -8.17 -1.09 -5.36
C LYS A 32 -7.10 -0.63 -4.37
N TYR A 33 -6.52 -1.55 -3.59
CA TYR A 33 -5.45 -1.22 -2.67
C TYR A 33 -4.14 -0.91 -3.41
N GLU A 34 -3.85 -1.62 -4.50
CA GLU A 34 -2.70 -1.34 -5.37
C GLU A 34 -2.81 0.02 -6.05
N ASP A 35 -3.98 0.35 -6.63
CA ASP A 35 -4.26 1.68 -7.18
C ASP A 35 -4.08 2.77 -6.10
N ALA A 36 -4.60 2.55 -4.88
CA ALA A 36 -4.47 3.50 -3.78
C ALA A 36 -3.01 3.73 -3.37
N LEU A 37 -2.19 2.67 -3.32
CA LEU A 37 -0.75 2.80 -3.08
C LEU A 37 -0.05 3.63 -4.16
N GLU A 38 -0.45 3.49 -5.42
CA GLU A 38 0.09 4.28 -6.52
C GLU A 38 -0.27 5.77 -6.40
N TYR A 39 -1.52 6.09 -6.04
CA TYR A 39 -1.93 7.47 -5.75
C TYR A 39 -1.14 8.07 -4.58
N HIS A 40 -0.91 7.31 -3.50
CA HIS A 40 -0.10 7.79 -2.37
C HIS A 40 1.38 7.93 -2.72
N ARG A 41 1.93 7.08 -3.59
CA ARG A 41 3.28 7.24 -4.16
C ARG A 41 3.41 8.54 -4.96
N GLN A 42 2.43 8.88 -5.79
CA GLN A 42 2.42 10.15 -6.51
C GLN A 42 2.29 11.34 -5.55
N ALA A 43 1.49 11.21 -4.49
CA ALA A 43 1.39 12.24 -3.45
C ALA A 43 2.72 12.46 -2.70
N LEU A 44 3.50 11.39 -2.47
CA LEU A 44 4.86 11.49 -1.91
C LEU A 44 5.83 12.23 -2.82
N VAL A 45 5.67 12.14 -4.14
CA VAL A 45 6.49 12.92 -5.09
C VAL A 45 6.17 14.40 -4.99
N LEU A 46 4.90 14.76 -4.77
CA LEU A 46 4.46 16.14 -4.61
C LEU A 46 4.83 16.70 -3.23
N ILE A 47 4.71 15.90 -2.17
CA ILE A 47 4.98 16.30 -0.78
C ILE A 47 5.83 15.21 -0.11
N PRO A 48 7.16 15.27 -0.24
CA PRO A 48 8.07 14.20 0.17
C PRO A 48 8.22 14.01 1.69
N GLN A 49 7.50 14.76 2.52
CA GLN A 49 7.59 14.68 3.99
C GLN A 49 6.22 14.74 4.68
N ASN A 50 5.18 14.23 4.02
CA ASN A 50 3.87 14.18 4.64
C ASN A 50 3.69 12.91 5.48
N ALA A 51 3.74 13.06 6.82
CA ALA A 51 3.48 11.98 7.75
C ALA A 51 2.13 11.29 7.48
N SER A 52 1.09 12.06 7.15
CA SER A 52 -0.25 11.51 6.86
C SER A 52 -0.27 10.56 5.65
N THR A 53 0.61 10.79 4.66
CA THR A 53 0.70 9.89 3.49
C THR A 53 1.36 8.56 3.86
N TYR A 54 2.39 8.58 4.70
CA TYR A 54 3.00 7.36 5.23
C TYR A 54 2.01 6.57 6.09
N SER A 55 1.23 7.24 6.95
CA SER A 55 0.17 6.60 7.74
C SER A 55 -0.93 5.98 6.86
N ALA A 56 -1.30 6.64 5.76
CA ALA A 56 -2.28 6.09 4.82
C ALA A 56 -1.76 4.83 4.10
N ILE A 57 -0.50 4.83 3.68
CA ILE A 57 0.17 3.66 3.10
C ILE A 57 0.22 2.51 4.12
N GLY A 58 0.61 2.80 5.36
CA GLY A 58 0.61 1.82 6.45
C GLY A 58 -0.78 1.22 6.70
N TYR A 59 -1.82 2.05 6.68
CA TYR A 59 -3.20 1.59 6.83
C TYR A 59 -3.65 0.67 5.69
N ILE A 60 -3.31 0.98 4.44
CA ILE A 60 -3.61 0.12 3.29
C ILE A 60 -2.87 -1.23 3.41
N HIS A 61 -1.61 -1.22 3.86
CA HIS A 61 -0.87 -2.46 4.13
C HIS A 61 -1.52 -3.30 5.25
N SER A 62 -2.07 -2.65 6.29
CA SER A 62 -2.85 -3.35 7.32
C SER A 62 -4.10 -4.01 6.75
N LEU A 63 -4.78 -3.37 5.79
CA LEU A 63 -5.97 -3.94 5.12
C LEU A 63 -5.62 -5.08 4.16
N MET A 64 -4.42 -5.07 3.59
CA MET A 64 -3.87 -6.18 2.80
C MET A 64 -3.46 -7.38 3.66
N GLY A 65 -3.41 -7.24 4.99
CA GLY A 65 -2.89 -8.26 5.91
C GLY A 65 -1.37 -8.25 6.04
N ASN A 66 -0.68 -7.27 5.42
CA ASN A 66 0.77 -7.10 5.49
C ASN A 66 1.14 -6.24 6.70
N PHE A 67 0.90 -6.76 7.90
CA PHE A 67 1.10 -6.00 9.14
C PHE A 67 2.56 -5.62 9.39
N GLU A 68 3.53 -6.46 9.02
CA GLU A 68 4.96 -6.13 9.14
C GLU A 68 5.34 -4.86 8.35
N SER A 69 4.89 -4.77 7.10
CA SER A 69 5.12 -3.57 6.28
C SER A 69 4.36 -2.36 6.83
N ALA A 70 3.12 -2.56 7.30
CA ALA A 70 2.34 -1.49 7.91
C ALA A 70 3.06 -0.84 9.11
N ILE A 71 3.66 -1.67 9.97
CA ILE A 71 4.40 -1.22 11.17
C ILE A 71 5.59 -0.33 10.78
N ASP A 72 6.37 -0.71 9.76
CA ASP A 72 7.51 0.08 9.29
C ASP A 72 7.08 1.47 8.75
N TYR A 73 5.98 1.51 7.99
CA TYR A 73 5.40 2.75 7.48
C TYR A 73 4.84 3.65 8.58
N PHE A 74 4.20 3.09 9.60
CA PHE A 74 3.74 3.86 10.76
C PHE A 74 4.91 4.39 11.60
N HIS A 75 6.00 3.63 11.73
CA HIS A 75 7.21 4.11 12.40
C HIS A 75 7.87 5.28 11.66
N THR A 76 7.96 5.21 10.33
CA THR A 76 8.45 6.34 9.52
C THR A 76 7.52 7.55 9.60
N ALA A 77 6.20 7.35 9.60
CA ALA A 77 5.23 8.42 9.82
C ALA A 77 5.39 9.11 11.19
N LEU A 78 5.57 8.33 12.26
CA LEU A 78 5.81 8.84 13.62
C LEU A 78 7.17 9.53 13.75
N GLY A 79 8.17 9.11 12.97
CA GLY A 79 9.46 9.79 12.88
C GLY A 79 9.33 11.23 12.34
N LEU A 80 8.42 11.44 11.37
CA LEU A 80 8.12 12.75 10.79
C LEU A 80 7.17 13.58 11.66
N ARG A 81 6.13 12.95 12.22
CA ARG A 81 5.14 13.59 13.10
C ARG A 81 4.91 12.70 14.31
N ARG A 82 5.64 12.99 15.39
CA ARG A 82 5.51 12.27 16.67
C ARG A 82 4.15 12.47 17.36
N ASP A 83 3.46 13.55 17.02
CA ASP A 83 2.17 13.95 17.59
C ASP A 83 0.99 13.49 16.71
N ASP A 84 1.07 12.27 16.19
CA ASP A 84 0.00 11.67 15.39
C ASP A 84 -0.63 10.51 16.17
N THR A 85 -1.61 10.85 17.02
CA THR A 85 -2.37 9.87 17.82
C THR A 85 -2.97 8.76 16.96
N PHE A 86 -3.41 9.10 15.75
CA PHE A 86 -3.94 8.14 14.79
C PHE A 86 -2.91 7.07 14.42
N SER A 87 -1.69 7.47 14.05
CA SER A 87 -0.61 6.55 13.70
C SER A 87 -0.19 5.68 14.88
N VAL A 88 -0.16 6.21 16.11
CA VAL A 88 0.14 5.43 17.31
C VAL A 88 -0.93 4.36 17.56
N THR A 89 -2.21 4.73 17.47
CA THR A 89 -3.33 3.78 17.64
C THR A 89 -3.32 2.70 16.55
N MET A 90 -3.07 3.07 15.29
CA MET A 90 -3.01 2.12 14.19
C MET A 90 -1.79 1.19 14.27
N LEU A 91 -0.64 1.70 14.73
CA LEU A 91 0.55 0.89 14.98
C LEU A 91 0.27 -0.18 16.05
N GLY A 92 -0.34 0.21 17.18
CA GLY A 92 -0.75 -0.72 18.24
C GLY A 92 -1.66 -1.82 17.71
N HIS A 93 -2.69 -1.44 16.96
CA HIS A 93 -3.61 -2.39 16.33
C HIS A 93 -2.90 -3.34 15.34
N CYS A 94 -1.98 -2.85 14.53
CA CYS A 94 -1.20 -3.69 13.61
C CYS A 94 -0.31 -4.69 14.34
N ILE A 95 0.31 -4.28 15.45
CA ILE A 95 1.15 -5.16 16.27
C ILE A 95 0.31 -6.26 16.93
N GLU A 96 -0.88 -5.94 17.42
CA GLU A 96 -1.82 -6.93 17.98
C GLU A 96 -2.27 -7.93 16.92
N MET A 97 -2.68 -7.46 15.74
CA MET A 97 -3.08 -8.32 14.62
C MET A 97 -1.93 -9.20 14.12
N ASN A 98 -0.71 -8.67 14.06
CA ASN A 98 0.47 -9.43 13.68
C ASN A 98 0.78 -10.54 14.71
N ARG A 99 0.61 -10.25 16.00
CA ARG A 99 0.79 -11.21 17.09
C ARG A 99 -0.29 -12.31 17.07
N ASP A 100 -1.52 -11.95 16.75
CA ASP A 100 -2.64 -12.90 16.62
C ASP A 100 -2.42 -13.87 15.45
N GLN A 101 -2.03 -13.37 14.28
CA GLN A 101 -1.65 -14.23 13.14
C GLN A 101 -0.46 -15.15 13.42
N GLY A 102 0.48 -14.72 14.27
CA GLY A 102 1.58 -15.55 14.74
C GLY A 102 1.13 -16.73 15.63
N GLN A 103 0.07 -16.57 16.41
CA GLN A 103 -0.49 -17.65 17.23
C GLN A 103 -1.30 -18.65 16.41
N VAL A 104 -2.04 -18.20 15.39
CA VAL A 104 -2.85 -19.08 14.53
C VAL A 104 -1.99 -20.02 13.67
N LYS A 105 -0.74 -19.64 13.35
CA LYS A 105 0.21 -20.50 12.61
C LYS A 105 0.86 -21.60 13.47
N MET A 106 0.66 -21.62 14.79
CA MET A 106 1.34 -22.53 15.71
C MET A 106 0.44 -23.67 16.25
N LEU A 107 -0.79 -23.79 15.73
CA LEU A 107 -1.74 -24.91 15.97
C LEU A 107 -1.87 -25.74 14.69
#